data_AF-W6NGI8-F1
#
_entry.id   AF-W6NGI8-F1
#
_cell.length_a   1.000
_cell.length_b   1.000
_cell.length_c   1.000
_cell.angle_alpha   90.00
_cell.angle_beta   90.00
_cell.angle_gamma   90.00
#
_symmetry.space_group_name_H-M   'P 1'
#
loop_
_entity.id
_entity.type
_entity.pdbx_description
1 polymer ?
#
loop_
_entity_poly.entity_id
_entity_poly.type
_entity_poly.pdbx_seq_one_letter_code
_entity_poly.pdbx_strand_id
1 'polypeptide(L)'
;MPVKDRLSSLKKRAPVGDEEIQVMSSLISEMEQQTTDEFLRRVSSLREVVGEMNGGLELIRQMHNLLKYSTDSPDRARLRLLYDELSRVFKQFSDDLDAVVKTVNGLHDEITASAEPKSAHYRMRKDQLDSLRTSLHSLILQFREEEVPFEQETKPDVEKQLREFQIKPSAEFVGDEARNEVSLCQILDFSPLEDMTPLVHKNLI
;
A
#
# COMPACT_ATOMS: atom_id res chain seq x y z
N MET A 1 -33.08 10.68 -38.92
CA MET A 1 -32.71 9.38 -39.52
C MET A 1 -32.41 8.40 -38.39
N PRO A 2 -32.87 7.14 -38.41
CA PRO A 2 -32.54 6.19 -37.35
C PRO A 2 -31.11 5.67 -37.56
N VAL A 3 -30.31 5.67 -36.48
CA VAL A 3 -28.93 5.17 -36.46
C VAL A 3 -28.99 3.65 -36.64
N LYS A 4 -28.50 3.15 -37.78
CA LYS A 4 -28.39 1.71 -38.04
C LYS A 4 -27.39 1.11 -37.06
N ASP A 5 -27.86 0.17 -36.26
CA ASP A 5 -27.03 -0.63 -35.37
C ASP A 5 -26.00 -1.43 -36.19
N ARG A 6 -24.72 -1.09 -35.99
CA ARG A 6 -23.58 -1.64 -36.73
C ARG A 6 -23.25 -3.05 -36.24
N LEU A 7 -23.63 -3.40 -35.01
CA LEU A 7 -23.31 -4.66 -34.35
C LEU A 7 -24.16 -5.80 -34.91
N SER A 8 -25.45 -5.55 -35.11
CA SER A 8 -26.37 -6.49 -35.79
C SER A 8 -26.05 -6.68 -37.27
N SER A 9 -25.52 -5.66 -37.95
CA SER A 9 -25.08 -5.77 -39.35
C SER A 9 -23.82 -6.62 -39.51
N LEU A 10 -22.92 -6.59 -38.52
CA LEU A 10 -21.71 -7.40 -38.48
C LEU A 10 -22.04 -8.88 -38.20
N LYS A 11 -22.92 -9.14 -37.22
CA LYS A 11 -23.38 -10.49 -36.88
C LYS A 11 -24.08 -11.21 -38.04
N LYS A 12 -24.74 -10.47 -38.94
CA LYS A 12 -25.37 -11.01 -40.15
C LYS A 12 -24.39 -11.30 -41.29
N ARG A 13 -23.18 -10.72 -41.26
CA ARG A 13 -22.15 -10.86 -42.30
C ARG A 13 -21.01 -11.79 -41.90
N ALA A 14 -20.85 -12.07 -40.61
CA ALA A 14 -19.86 -13.02 -40.13
C ALA A 14 -20.27 -14.45 -40.52
N PRO A 15 -19.41 -15.23 -41.19
CA PRO A 15 -19.65 -16.66 -41.36
C PRO A 15 -19.69 -17.30 -39.97
N VAL A 16 -20.80 -17.96 -39.65
CA VAL A 16 -20.94 -18.77 -38.43
C VAL A 16 -20.18 -20.07 -38.67
N GLY A 17 -18.85 -19.99 -38.64
CA GLY A 17 -17.97 -21.15 -38.57
C GLY A 17 -17.44 -21.24 -37.15
N ASP A 18 -18.01 -22.13 -36.33
CA ASP A 18 -17.51 -22.45 -34.97
C ASP A 18 -16.05 -22.95 -34.97
N GLU A 19 -15.51 -23.28 -36.14
CA GLU A 19 -14.17 -23.87 -36.31
C GLU A 19 -13.02 -22.86 -36.10
N GLU A 20 -13.18 -21.57 -36.43
CA GLU A 20 -12.08 -20.59 -36.29
C GLU A 20 -11.92 -20.04 -34.86
N ILE A 21 -13.01 -20.00 -34.08
CA ILE A 21 -13.00 -19.47 -32.71
C ILE A 21 -12.20 -20.41 -31.78
N GLN A 22 -12.20 -21.72 -32.09
CA GLN A 22 -11.55 -22.73 -31.28
C GLN A 22 -10.01 -22.75 -31.44
N VAL A 23 -9.48 -22.29 -32.59
CA VAL A 23 -8.03 -22.31 -32.88
C VAL A 23 -7.27 -21.26 -32.07
N MET A 24 -7.90 -20.12 -31.75
CA MET A 24 -7.24 -19.05 -31.00
C MET A 24 -7.10 -19.37 -29.50
N SER A 25 -7.99 -20.19 -28.92
CA SER A 25 -7.84 -20.64 -27.53
C SER A 25 -6.71 -21.63 -27.31
N SER A 26 -6.29 -22.36 -28.36
CA SER A 26 -5.30 -23.44 -28.27
C SER A 26 -3.84 -23.00 -28.37
N LEU A 27 -3.57 -21.71 -28.62
CA LEU A 27 -2.21 -21.17 -28.78
C LEU A 27 -1.56 -20.71 -27.47
N ILE A 28 -2.34 -20.60 -26.38
CA ILE A 28 -1.81 -20.28 -25.06
C ILE A 28 -1.50 -21.60 -24.36
N SER A 29 -0.25 -21.77 -23.91
CA SER A 29 0.13 -22.92 -23.11
C SER A 29 -0.70 -22.95 -21.83
N GLU A 30 -1.40 -24.05 -21.54
CA GLU A 30 -2.23 -24.20 -20.35
C GLU A 30 -1.46 -23.87 -19.06
N MET A 31 -0.15 -24.14 -19.05
CA MET A 31 0.75 -23.81 -17.94
C MET A 31 0.96 -22.29 -17.79
N GLU A 32 1.14 -21.56 -18.88
CA GLU A 32 1.29 -20.10 -18.86
C GLU A 32 -0.02 -19.41 -18.44
N GLN A 33 -1.15 -19.98 -18.85
CA GLN A 33 -2.47 -19.52 -18.43
C GLN A 33 -2.66 -19.70 -16.92
N GLN A 34 -2.39 -20.89 -16.38
CA GLN A 34 -2.50 -21.17 -14.94
C GLN A 34 -1.61 -20.26 -14.08
N THR A 35 -0.35 -20.04 -14.49
CA THR A 35 0.54 -19.13 -13.74
C THR A 35 0.06 -17.68 -13.77
N THR A 36 -0.58 -17.29 -14.87
CA THR A 36 -1.13 -15.94 -15.04
C THR A 36 -2.39 -15.75 -14.21
N ASP A 37 -3.29 -16.73 -14.19
CA ASP A 37 -4.50 -16.70 -13.39
C ASP A 37 -4.18 -16.71 -11.89
N GLU A 38 -3.18 -17.49 -11.47
CA GLU A 38 -2.69 -17.47 -10.09
C GLU A 38 -2.10 -16.11 -9.71
N PHE A 39 -1.29 -15.51 -10.59
CA PHE A 39 -0.77 -14.16 -10.38
C PHE A 39 -1.91 -13.14 -10.23
N LEU A 40 -2.89 -13.16 -11.13
CA LEU A 40 -4.03 -12.23 -11.08
C LEU A 40 -4.87 -12.42 -9.82
N ARG A 41 -5.03 -13.67 -9.36
CA ARG A 41 -5.70 -13.96 -8.09
C ARG A 41 -4.93 -13.38 -6.90
N ARG A 42 -3.60 -13.53 -6.86
CA ARG A 42 -2.75 -12.93 -5.81
C ARG A 42 -2.82 -11.41 -5.81
N VAL A 43 -2.74 -10.78 -6.99
CA VAL A 43 -2.89 -9.32 -7.12
C VAL A 43 -4.27 -8.85 -6.68
N SER A 44 -5.33 -9.58 -7.02
CA SER A 44 -6.70 -9.23 -6.62
C SER A 44 -6.86 -9.29 -5.10
N SER A 45 -6.36 -10.36 -4.47
CA SER A 45 -6.36 -10.47 -3.00
C SER A 45 -5.57 -9.34 -2.34
N LEU A 46 -4.42 -8.93 -2.89
CA LEU A 46 -3.67 -7.78 -2.38
C LEU A 46 -4.43 -6.47 -2.53
N ARG A 47 -5.16 -6.27 -3.63
CA ARG A 47 -6.01 -5.08 -3.81
C ARG A 47 -7.13 -5.01 -2.78
N GLU A 48 -7.72 -6.15 -2.42
CA GLU A 48 -8.72 -6.23 -1.34
C GLU A 48 -8.11 -5.82 -0.01
N VAL A 49 -6.95 -6.39 0.35
CA VAL A 49 -6.24 -6.02 1.60
C VAL A 49 -5.90 -4.53 1.63
N VAL A 50 -5.36 -3.97 0.53
CA VAL A 50 -5.10 -2.52 0.44
C VAL A 50 -6.40 -1.72 0.59
N GLY A 51 -7.53 -2.20 0.06
CA GLY A 51 -8.84 -1.60 0.26
C GLY A 51 -9.31 -1.62 1.72
N GLU A 52 -9.15 -2.75 2.41
CA GLU A 52 -9.46 -2.88 3.84
C GLU A 52 -8.58 -1.96 4.70
N MET A 53 -7.29 -1.85 4.38
CA MET A 53 -6.39 -0.92 5.05
C MET A 53 -6.78 0.54 4.85
N ASN A 54 -7.31 0.94 3.69
CA ASN A 54 -7.89 2.28 3.57
C ASN A 54 -9.04 2.51 4.57
N GLY A 55 -9.87 1.49 4.83
CA GLY A 55 -10.88 1.54 5.90
C GLY A 55 -10.29 1.65 7.30
N GLY A 56 -9.20 0.91 7.57
CA GLY A 56 -8.45 1.00 8.83
C GLY A 56 -7.84 2.40 9.06
N LEU A 57 -7.36 3.04 7.99
CA LEU A 57 -6.83 4.40 8.06
C LEU A 57 -7.90 5.43 8.44
N GLU A 58 -9.11 5.30 7.90
CA GLU A 58 -10.23 6.16 8.28
C GLU A 58 -10.61 5.99 9.76
N LEU A 59 -10.50 4.77 10.31
CA LEU A 59 -10.67 4.53 11.74
C LEU A 59 -9.59 5.25 12.57
N ILE A 60 -8.31 5.15 12.16
CA ILE A 60 -7.20 5.87 12.79
C ILE A 60 -7.49 7.36 12.82
N ARG A 61 -7.88 7.93 11.67
CA ARG A 61 -8.22 9.35 11.54
C ARG A 61 -9.36 9.76 12.47
N GLN A 62 -10.42 8.97 12.55
CA GLN A 62 -11.55 9.23 13.46
C GLN A 62 -11.11 9.20 14.92
N MET A 63 -10.33 8.20 15.32
CA MET A 63 -9.81 8.07 16.68
C MET A 63 -8.82 9.18 17.03
N HIS A 64 -7.97 9.59 16.10
CA HIS A 64 -7.03 10.69 16.29
C HIS A 64 -7.77 12.00 16.49
N ASN A 65 -8.79 12.28 15.69
CA ASN A 65 -9.65 13.45 15.88
C ASN A 65 -10.39 13.40 17.23
N LEU A 66 -10.95 12.24 17.60
CA LEU A 66 -11.58 12.06 18.91
C LEU A 66 -10.61 12.34 20.05
N LEU A 67 -9.36 11.91 19.92
CA LEU A 67 -8.33 12.16 20.93
C LEU A 67 -8.00 13.65 21.04
N LYS A 68 -7.87 14.36 19.91
CA LYS A 68 -7.64 15.81 19.86
C LYS A 68 -8.74 16.63 20.54
N TYR A 69 -10.01 16.20 20.46
CA TYR A 69 -11.13 16.90 21.14
C TYR A 69 -11.40 16.39 22.56
N SER A 70 -10.93 15.20 22.91
CA SER A 70 -11.13 14.59 24.24
C SER A 70 -10.17 15.12 25.31
N THR A 71 -9.06 15.75 24.90
CA THR A 71 -8.06 16.41 25.76
C THR A 71 -8.64 17.57 26.58
N ASP A 72 -9.82 18.08 26.23
CA ASP A 72 -10.56 19.11 26.97
C ASP A 72 -11.50 18.53 28.05
N SER A 73 -11.62 17.20 28.17
CA SER A 73 -12.56 16.54 29.07
C SER A 73 -11.89 15.99 30.35
N PRO A 74 -12.60 15.96 31.50
CA PRO A 74 -12.04 15.51 32.78
C PRO A 74 -11.97 13.98 32.94
N ASP A 75 -12.44 13.19 31.97
CA ASP A 75 -12.51 11.73 32.08
C ASP A 75 -11.20 11.05 31.64
N ARG A 76 -10.27 10.94 32.60
CA ARG A 76 -8.93 10.37 32.43
C ARG A 76 -8.93 8.89 32.04
N ALA A 77 -9.87 8.11 32.56
CA ALA A 77 -9.94 6.68 32.25
C ALA A 77 -10.28 6.49 30.78
N ARG A 78 -11.24 7.27 30.28
CA ARG A 78 -11.62 7.27 28.87
C ARG A 78 -10.50 7.81 27.96
N LEU A 79 -9.83 8.89 28.35
CA LEU A 79 -8.71 9.44 27.57
C LEU A 79 -7.56 8.43 27.44
N ARG A 80 -7.21 7.75 28.54
CA ARG A 80 -6.16 6.73 28.55
C ARG A 80 -6.53 5.52 27.68
N LEU A 81 -7.76 5.01 27.81
CA LEU A 81 -8.23 3.90 26.97
C LEU A 81 -8.20 4.26 25.48
N LEU A 82 -8.62 5.48 25.13
CA LEU A 82 -8.60 5.94 23.74
C LEU A 82 -7.17 6.07 23.20
N TYR A 83 -6.25 6.60 24.02
CA TYR A 83 -4.83 6.70 23.66
C TYR A 83 -4.17 5.32 23.49
N ASP A 84 -4.37 4.40 24.45
CA ASP A 84 -3.80 3.05 24.40
C ASP A 84 -4.34 2.28 23.18
N GLU A 85 -5.64 2.43 22.90
CA GLU A 85 -6.28 1.82 21.74
C GLU A 85 -5.76 2.40 20.42
N LEU A 86 -5.66 3.73 20.30
CA LEU A 86 -5.14 4.38 19.09
C LEU A 86 -3.68 3.99 18.83
N SER A 87 -2.86 3.95 19.88
CA SER A 87 -1.46 3.52 19.79
C SER A 87 -1.34 2.08 19.33
N ARG A 88 -2.22 1.19 19.81
CA ARG A 88 -2.31 -0.20 19.37
C ARG A 88 -2.69 -0.30 17.90
N VAL A 89 -3.70 0.46 17.46
CA VAL A 89 -4.18 0.45 16.07
C VAL A 89 -3.10 1.00 15.12
N PHE A 90 -2.42 2.10 15.46
CA PHE A 90 -1.29 2.61 14.67
C PHE A 90 -0.19 1.57 14.49
N LYS A 91 0.18 0.88 15.56
CA LYS A 91 1.22 -0.16 15.51
C LYS A 91 0.80 -1.34 14.64
N GLN A 92 -0.41 -1.86 14.85
CA GLN A 92 -0.92 -2.98 14.06
C GLN A 92 -1.00 -2.61 12.57
N PHE A 93 -1.48 -1.41 12.26
CA PHE A 93 -1.54 -0.90 10.90
C PHE A 93 -0.17 -0.82 10.24
N SER A 94 0.84 -0.33 10.98
CA SER A 94 2.22 -0.29 10.51
C SER A 94 2.76 -1.69 10.21
N ASP A 95 2.53 -2.65 11.11
CA ASP A 95 2.98 -4.04 10.93
C ASP A 95 2.32 -4.70 9.70
N ASP A 96 1.02 -4.46 9.51
CA ASP A 96 0.26 -4.96 8.35
C ASP A 96 0.73 -4.30 7.04
N LEU A 97 1.02 -3.00 7.08
CA LEU A 97 1.56 -2.25 5.93
C LEU A 97 2.90 -2.80 5.48
N ASP A 98 3.81 -3.08 6.42
CA ASP A 98 5.10 -3.70 6.14
C ASP A 98 4.94 -5.11 5.52
N ALA A 99 3.98 -5.90 5.98
CA ALA A 99 3.69 -7.20 5.40
C ALA A 99 3.19 -7.11 3.95
N VAL A 100 2.31 -6.17 3.65
CA VAL A 100 1.83 -5.91 2.29
C VAL A 100 2.97 -5.43 1.39
N VAL A 101 3.80 -4.49 1.85
CA VAL A 101 4.98 -4.00 1.11
C VAL A 101 5.93 -5.15 0.77
N LYS A 102 6.23 -6.02 1.73
CA LYS A 102 7.08 -7.21 1.50
C LYS A 102 6.48 -8.12 0.43
N THR A 103 5.18 -8.33 0.45
CA THR A 103 4.49 -9.20 -0.52
C THR A 103 4.50 -8.59 -1.93
N VAL A 104 4.27 -7.29 -2.06
CA VAL A 104 4.34 -6.56 -3.34
C VAL A 104 5.76 -6.56 -3.90
N ASN A 105 6.79 -6.44 -3.05
CA ASN A 105 8.17 -6.56 -3.48
C ASN A 105 8.51 -7.99 -3.93
N GLY A 106 8.00 -9.02 -3.23
CA GLY A 106 8.13 -10.41 -3.69
C GLY A 106 7.55 -10.63 -5.10
N LEU A 107 6.37 -10.06 -5.39
CA LEU A 107 5.79 -10.13 -6.74
C LEU A 107 6.64 -9.40 -7.79
N HIS A 108 7.32 -8.33 -7.42
CA HIS A 108 8.25 -7.64 -8.32
C HIS A 108 9.46 -8.49 -8.67
N ASP A 109 10.04 -9.14 -7.67
CA ASP A 109 11.19 -10.03 -7.85
C ASP A 109 10.79 -11.24 -8.73
N GLU A 110 9.60 -11.81 -8.50
CA GLU A 110 9.04 -12.87 -9.36
C GLU A 110 8.89 -12.44 -10.82
N ILE A 111 8.33 -11.25 -11.08
CA ILE A 111 8.15 -10.72 -12.44
C ILE A 111 9.50 -10.48 -13.12
N THR A 112 10.48 -9.97 -12.38
CA THR A 112 11.82 -9.64 -12.90
C THR A 112 12.64 -10.91 -13.17
N ALA A 113 12.48 -11.95 -12.34
CA ALA A 113 13.16 -13.23 -12.50
C ALA A 113 12.56 -14.11 -13.61
N SER A 114 11.25 -13.97 -13.90
CA SER A 114 10.52 -14.90 -14.76
C SER A 114 10.45 -14.54 -16.24
N ALA A 115 10.97 -13.40 -16.70
CA ALA A 115 10.50 -12.85 -17.98
C ALA A 115 11.54 -12.38 -19.00
N GLU A 116 11.29 -12.79 -20.25
CA GLU A 116 11.63 -12.02 -21.44
C GLU A 116 10.83 -10.69 -21.45
N PRO A 117 11.50 -9.52 -21.43
CA PRO A 117 10.84 -8.21 -21.28
C PRO A 117 9.84 -7.83 -22.37
N LYS A 118 9.80 -8.59 -23.48
CA LYS A 118 8.99 -8.31 -24.67
C LYS A 118 7.66 -9.09 -24.71
N SER A 119 7.43 -10.01 -23.77
CA SER A 119 6.20 -10.82 -23.77
C SER A 119 4.97 -10.02 -23.34
N ALA A 120 3.79 -10.36 -23.89
CA ALA A 120 2.53 -9.73 -23.50
C ALA A 120 2.18 -10.02 -22.03
N HIS A 121 2.47 -11.23 -21.55
CA HIS A 121 2.26 -11.62 -20.15
C HIS A 121 3.13 -10.79 -19.20
N TYR A 122 4.40 -10.56 -19.52
CA TYR A 122 5.26 -9.69 -18.71
C TYR A 122 4.69 -8.28 -18.60
N ARG A 123 4.29 -7.69 -19.74
CA ARG A 123 3.71 -6.33 -19.77
C ARG A 123 2.45 -6.24 -18.92
N MET A 124 1.52 -7.20 -19.07
CA MET A 124 0.31 -7.26 -18.26
C MET A 124 0.62 -7.39 -16.75
N ARG A 125 1.52 -8.30 -16.36
CA ARG A 125 1.89 -8.48 -14.94
C ARG A 125 2.55 -7.23 -14.36
N LYS A 126 3.44 -6.60 -15.13
CA LYS A 126 4.08 -5.34 -14.77
C LYS A 126 3.07 -4.22 -14.58
N ASP A 127 2.16 -4.01 -15.54
CA ASP A 127 1.14 -2.96 -15.45
C ASP A 127 0.23 -3.17 -14.22
N GLN A 128 -0.14 -4.42 -13.91
CA GLN A 128 -0.90 -4.76 -12.70
C GLN A 128 -0.13 -4.45 -11.42
N LEU A 129 1.15 -4.81 -11.36
CA LEU A 129 2.01 -4.54 -10.22
C LEU A 129 2.24 -3.03 -10.02
N ASP A 130 2.51 -2.29 -11.09
CA ASP A 130 2.77 -0.85 -11.04
C ASP A 130 1.52 -0.08 -10.56
N SER A 131 0.34 -0.51 -11.02
CA SER A 131 -0.94 -0.01 -10.52
C SER A 131 -1.10 -0.30 -9.01
N LEU A 132 -0.81 -1.53 -8.56
CA LEU A 132 -0.89 -1.89 -7.14
C LEU A 132 0.10 -1.09 -6.29
N ARG A 133 1.32 -0.89 -6.78
CA ARG A 133 2.36 -0.08 -6.13
C ARG A 133 1.95 1.37 -5.96
N THR A 134 1.30 1.95 -6.97
CA THR A 134 0.80 3.33 -6.88
C THR A 134 -0.27 3.42 -5.80
N SER A 135 -1.22 2.49 -5.74
CA SER A 135 -2.24 2.44 -4.69
C SER A 135 -1.62 2.28 -3.29
N LEU A 136 -0.64 1.39 -3.14
CA LEU A 136 0.07 1.18 -1.88
C LEU A 136 0.86 2.43 -1.46
N HIS A 137 1.52 3.09 -2.41
CA HIS A 137 2.25 4.33 -2.14
C HIS A 137 1.32 5.44 -1.66
N SER A 138 0.14 5.60 -2.29
CA SER A 138 -0.88 6.53 -1.82
C SER A 138 -1.32 6.22 -0.38
N LEU A 139 -1.55 4.94 -0.05
CA LEU A 139 -1.91 4.52 1.30
C LEU A 139 -0.81 4.85 2.32
N ILE A 140 0.45 4.58 1.99
CA ILE A 140 1.61 4.91 2.84
C ILE A 140 1.66 6.40 3.13
N LEU A 141 1.52 7.24 2.11
CA LEU A 141 1.55 8.70 2.29
C LEU A 141 0.41 9.17 3.20
N GLN A 142 -0.81 8.70 2.98
CA GLN A 142 -1.95 9.08 3.82
C GLN A 142 -1.79 8.58 5.26
N PHE A 143 -1.22 7.39 5.46
CA PHE A 143 -0.89 6.91 6.80
C PHE A 143 0.13 7.81 7.50
N ARG A 144 1.19 8.24 6.79
CA ARG A 144 2.20 9.15 7.33
C ARG A 144 1.63 10.53 7.67
N GLU A 145 0.65 11.01 6.91
CA GLU A 145 -0.05 12.27 7.21
C GLU A 145 -0.77 12.24 8.57
N GLU A 146 -1.20 11.06 9.05
CA GLU A 146 -1.84 10.90 10.36
C GLU A 146 -0.84 10.47 11.45
N GLU A 147 0.12 9.61 11.13
CA GLU A 147 1.12 9.08 12.08
C GLU A 147 2.08 10.17 12.58
N VAL A 148 2.58 11.03 11.68
CA VAL A 148 3.57 12.05 12.06
C VAL A 148 2.98 13.06 13.07
N PRO A 149 1.80 13.67 12.84
CA PRO A 149 1.18 14.54 13.84
C PRO A 149 0.77 13.80 15.12
N PHE A 150 0.41 12.53 15.02
CA PHE A 150 0.12 11.72 16.21
C PHE A 150 1.38 11.59 17.09
N GLU A 151 2.50 11.16 16.53
CA GLU A 151 3.76 10.93 17.26
C GLU A 151 4.39 12.23 17.76
N GLN A 152 4.34 13.31 16.98
CA GLN A 152 5.04 14.56 17.30
C GLN A 152 4.24 15.53 18.18
N GLU A 153 2.92 15.55 18.06
CA GLU A 153 2.08 16.54 18.75
C GLU A 153 1.14 15.86 19.75
N THR A 154 0.30 14.95 19.25
CA THR A 154 -0.83 14.45 20.06
C THR A 154 -0.38 13.53 21.17
N LYS A 155 0.57 12.65 20.89
CA LYS A 155 1.16 11.72 21.86
C LYS A 155 1.86 12.44 23.01
N PRO A 156 2.83 13.35 22.79
CA PRO A 156 3.48 14.03 23.90
C PRO A 156 2.50 14.90 24.70
N ASP A 157 1.52 15.54 24.06
CA ASP A 157 0.51 16.35 24.75
C ASP A 157 -0.38 15.48 25.66
N VAL A 158 -0.89 14.35 25.16
CA VAL A 158 -1.71 13.44 25.96
C VAL A 158 -0.88 12.81 27.08
N GLU A 159 0.35 12.40 26.83
CA GLU A 159 1.23 11.89 27.89
C GLU A 159 1.56 12.95 28.94
N LYS A 160 1.75 14.21 28.53
CA LYS A 160 1.96 15.33 29.44
C LYS A 160 0.72 15.58 30.29
N GLN A 161 -0.47 15.62 29.70
CA GLN A 161 -1.73 15.71 30.46
C GLN A 161 -1.86 14.53 31.44
N LEU A 162 -1.62 13.30 30.99
CA LEU A 162 -1.68 12.14 31.87
C LEU A 162 -0.65 12.21 33.03
N ARG A 163 0.50 12.88 32.84
CA ARG A 163 1.53 13.11 33.87
C ARG A 163 1.22 14.29 34.81
N GLU A 164 0.84 15.45 34.28
CA GLU A 164 0.59 16.67 35.07
C GLU A 164 -0.56 16.48 36.07
N PHE A 165 -1.57 15.69 35.70
CA PHE A 165 -2.65 15.31 36.61
C PHE A 165 -2.28 14.17 37.58
N GLN A 166 -1.12 13.51 37.41
CA GLN A 166 -0.51 12.64 38.44
C GLN A 166 0.34 13.42 39.46
N ILE A 167 0.85 14.61 39.10
CA ILE A 167 1.80 15.39 39.91
C ILE A 167 1.11 16.37 40.90
N LYS A 168 -0.21 16.31 41.08
CA LYS A 168 -0.86 16.88 42.27
C LYS A 168 -1.30 15.74 43.18
N PRO A 169 -0.43 15.36 44.13
CA PRO A 169 -0.32 16.13 45.36
C PRO A 169 1.12 16.45 45.79
N SER A 170 1.22 17.54 46.54
CA SER A 170 2.30 18.02 47.41
C SER A 170 3.55 17.14 47.61
N ALA A 171 4.70 17.83 47.56
CA ALA A 171 6.02 17.45 48.07
C ALA A 171 6.95 16.63 47.14
N GLU A 172 8.18 17.13 47.10
CA GLU A 172 9.42 16.66 46.48
C GLU A 172 9.61 15.13 46.46
N PHE A 173 10.23 14.59 45.40
CA PHE A 173 11.47 13.81 45.50
C PHE A 173 12.12 13.55 44.13
N VAL A 174 13.46 13.54 44.17
CA VAL A 174 14.48 13.33 43.13
C VAL A 174 14.61 11.86 42.71
N GLY A 175 15.03 11.58 41.46
CA GLY A 175 15.76 10.34 41.14
C GLY A 175 15.64 9.77 39.71
N ASP A 176 16.61 10.14 38.86
CA ASP A 176 17.38 9.38 37.86
C ASP A 176 16.83 8.27 36.92
N GLU A 177 17.37 8.40 35.69
CA GLU A 177 17.87 7.40 34.72
C GLU A 177 16.96 6.55 33.79
N ALA A 178 17.06 6.94 32.50
CA ALA A 178 17.43 6.14 31.33
C ALA A 178 16.49 5.06 30.76
N ARG A 179 16.20 5.16 29.45
CA ARG A 179 16.45 4.08 28.45
C ARG A 179 16.08 4.43 26.99
N ASN A 180 17.08 4.25 26.14
CA ASN A 180 17.08 3.78 24.74
C ASN A 180 16.14 4.42 23.70
N GLU A 181 16.73 5.33 22.92
CA GLU A 181 16.32 5.61 21.55
C GLU A 181 16.90 4.56 20.60
N VAL A 182 16.04 3.83 19.89
CA VAL A 182 16.43 3.12 18.67
C VAL A 182 15.88 3.94 17.51
N SER A 183 16.80 4.59 16.81
CA SER A 183 16.54 5.46 15.67
C SER A 183 16.17 4.64 14.43
N LEU A 184 14.95 4.80 13.92
CA LEU A 184 14.50 4.26 12.62
C LEU A 184 14.87 5.23 11.48
N CYS A 185 16.15 5.56 11.35
CA CYS A 185 16.68 6.45 10.30
C CYS A 185 17.34 5.72 9.11
N GLN A 186 16.98 4.47 8.81
CA GLN A 186 17.61 3.73 7.69
C GLN A 186 16.61 2.99 6.80
N ILE A 187 15.67 3.69 6.16
CA ILE A 187 14.98 3.16 4.97
C ILE A 187 14.72 4.27 3.93
N LEU A 188 15.70 5.13 3.66
CA LEU A 188 15.68 5.99 2.47
C LEU A 188 17.10 6.16 1.92
N ASP A 189 17.63 5.09 1.35
CA ASP A 189 18.67 5.18 0.31
C ASP A 189 18.10 4.58 -0.98
N PHE A 190 17.41 5.40 -1.75
CA PHE A 190 17.17 5.14 -3.17
C PHE A 190 17.80 6.28 -3.97
N SER A 191 19.06 6.06 -4.36
CA SER A 191 19.70 6.83 -5.42
C SER A 191 19.13 6.42 -6.78
N PRO A 192 18.89 7.36 -7.70
CA PRO A 192 18.47 7.04 -9.06
C PRO A 192 19.69 6.57 -9.85
N LEU A 193 19.77 5.27 -10.16
CA LEU A 193 20.66 4.76 -11.19
C LEU A 193 19.87 4.71 -12.49
N GLU A 194 20.18 5.60 -13.44
CA GLU A 194 20.27 5.29 -14.87
C GLU A 194 20.85 6.50 -15.62
N ASP A 195 22.17 6.62 -15.56
CA ASP A 195 22.97 7.19 -16.64
C ASP A 195 23.69 6.00 -17.28
N MET A 196 23.14 5.50 -18.40
CA MET A 196 23.80 4.53 -19.27
C MET A 196 23.57 4.93 -20.72
N THR A 197 24.49 5.76 -21.20
CA THR A 197 24.82 5.93 -22.61
C THR A 197 25.05 4.59 -23.31
N PRO A 198 24.69 4.44 -24.61
CA PRO A 198 25.28 3.42 -25.44
C PRO A 198 26.41 4.02 -26.30
N LEU A 199 27.64 3.56 -26.05
CA LEU A 199 28.73 3.59 -27.01
C LEU A 199 28.37 2.72 -28.22
N VAL A 200 28.16 3.35 -29.38
CA VAL A 200 28.34 2.70 -30.69
C VAL A 200 29.29 3.55 -31.52
N HIS A 201 30.54 3.11 -31.59
CA HIS A 201 31.50 3.50 -32.62
C HIS A 201 31.30 2.62 -33.86
N LYS A 202 31.06 3.24 -35.04
CA LYS A 202 31.82 3.05 -36.30
C LYS A 202 30.98 3.37 -37.56
N ASN A 203 31.57 4.25 -38.39
CA ASN A 203 31.58 4.29 -39.87
C ASN A 203 30.26 4.43 -40.62
N LEU A 204 30.09 5.52 -41.40
CA LEU A 204 30.34 5.58 -42.85
C LEU A 204 29.70 6.83 -43.50
N ILE A 205 30.51 7.47 -44.36
CA ILE A 205 30.24 8.53 -45.37
C ILE A 205 30.16 9.97 -44.83
#